data_AF-A0A2N5GXK4-F1
#
_entry.id   AF-A0A2N5GXK4-F1
#
_cell.length_a   1.000
_cell.length_b   1.000
_cell.length_c   1.000
_cell.angle_alpha   90.00
_cell.angle_beta   90.00
_cell.angle_gamma   90.00
#
_symmetry.space_group_name_H-M   'P 1'
#
loop_
_entity.id
_entity.type
_entity.pdbx_description
1 polymer ?
#
loop_
_entity_poly.entity_id
_entity_poly.type
_entity_poly.pdbx_seq_one_letter_code
_entity_poly.pdbx_strand_id
1 'polypeptide(L)' 'MRNYRYLLKDQFDANIIADDLRLQLAIYRFENTSVTSIPNRNEVIVQIPDANGTAEEAVESFMANYHTTKMLE' A
#
# COMPACT_ATOMS: atom_id res chain seq x y z
N MET A 1 6.06 13.37 1.95
CA MET A 1 5.34 12.08 1.92
C MET A 1 5.76 11.38 0.66
N ARG A 2 6.23 10.14 0.75
CA ARG A 2 6.61 9.31 -0.39
C ARG A 2 5.39 8.56 -0.91
N ASN A 3 5.26 8.48 -2.23
CA ASN A 3 4.16 7.77 -2.86
C ASN A 3 4.67 6.44 -3.41
N TYR A 4 4.16 5.35 -2.85
CA TYR A 4 4.42 4.00 -3.33
C TYR A 4 3.21 3.53 -4.11
N ARG A 5 3.42 3.13 -5.35
CA ARG A 5 2.36 2.65 -6.23
C ARG A 5 2.59 1.17 -6.52
N TYR A 6 1.55 0.37 -6.31
CA TYR A 6 1.59 -1.07 -6.45
C TYR A 6 0.56 -1.51 -7.47
N LEU A 7 1.04 -2.02 -8.61
CA LEU A 7 0.19 -2.72 -9.57
C LEU A 7 -0.04 -4.14 -9.06
N LEU A 8 -1.29 -4.53 -8.84
CA LEU A 8 -1.62 -5.83 -8.28
C LEU A 8 -1.55 -6.96 -9.31
N LYS A 9 -1.43 -8.20 -8.84
CA LYS A 9 -1.67 -9.39 -9.66
C LYS A 9 -3.17 -9.48 -9.99
N ASP A 10 -3.52 -9.92 -11.19
CA ASP A 10 -4.90 -9.93 -11.71
C ASP A 10 -5.90 -10.71 -10.84
N GLN A 11 -5.42 -11.67 -10.04
CA GLN A 11 -6.23 -12.45 -9.11
C GLN A 11 -6.71 -11.67 -7.87
N PHE A 12 -6.18 -10.46 -7.63
CA PHE A 12 -6.52 -9.62 -6.49
C PHE A 12 -7.30 -8.38 -6.93
N ASP A 13 -8.18 -7.92 -6.03
CA ASP A 13 -8.97 -6.70 -6.21
C ASP A 13 -8.36 -5.54 -5.41
N ALA A 14 -8.12 -4.41 -6.09
CA ALA A 14 -7.49 -3.24 -5.48
C ALA A 14 -8.26 -2.64 -4.30
N ASN A 15 -9.59 -2.70 -4.27
CA ASN A 15 -10.35 -2.20 -3.12
C ASN A 15 -10.15 -3.09 -1.91
N ILE A 16 -10.23 -4.42 -2.11
CA ILE A 16 -10.03 -5.40 -1.03
C ILE A 16 -8.62 -5.25 -0.45
N ILE A 17 -7.58 -5.25 -1.29
CA ILE A 17 -6.20 -5.12 -0.82
C ILE A 17 -5.95 -3.78 -0.13
N ALA A 18 -6.54 -2.69 -0.62
CA ALA A 18 -6.42 -1.39 0.02
C ALA A 18 -7.08 -1.37 1.41
N ASP A 19 -8.26 -1.96 1.58
CA ASP A 19 -8.94 -2.04 2.88
C ASP A 19 -8.16 -2.90 3.88
N ASP A 20 -7.67 -4.07 3.45
CA ASP A 20 -6.84 -4.96 4.28
C ASP A 20 -5.55 -4.24 4.72
N LEU A 21 -4.90 -3.52 3.81
CA LEU A 21 -3.71 -2.74 4.14
C LEU A 21 -4.02 -1.60 5.11
N ARG A 22 -5.14 -0.88 4.93
CA ARG A 22 -5.56 0.17 5.88
C ARG A 22 -5.74 -0.39 7.28
N LEU A 23 -6.39 -1.56 7.40
CA LEU A 23 -6.57 -2.23 8.68
C LEU A 23 -5.22 -2.57 9.32
N GLN A 24 -4.29 -3.13 8.55
CA GLN A 24 -2.95 -3.48 9.04
C GLN A 24 -2.20 -2.24 9.57
N LEU A 25 -2.21 -1.13 8.83
CA LEU A 25 -1.54 0.11 9.24
C LEU A 25 -2.19 0.76 10.46
N ALA A 26 -3.52 0.65 10.59
CA ALA A 26 -4.26 1.10 11.76
C ALA A 26 -3.90 0.30 13.01
N ILE A 27 -3.74 -1.04 12.90
CA ILE A 27 -3.30 -1.90 14.01
C ILE A 27 -1.91 -1.47 14.49
N TYR A 28 -0.99 -1.16 13.58
CA TYR A 28 0.35 -0.66 13.93
C TYR A 28 0.37 0.80 14.43
N ARG A 29 -0.78 1.49 14.42
CA ARG A 29 -0.90 2.90 14.81
C ARG A 29 0.01 3.81 14.00
N PHE A 30 0.18 3.52 12.71
CA PHE A 30 0.88 4.42 11.79
C PHE A 30 -0.03 5.59 11.40
N GLU A 31 -0.18 6.51 12.34
CA GLU A 31 -0.87 7.77 12.13
C GLU A 31 -0.09 8.57 11.07
N ASN A 32 -0.79 9.12 10.09
CA ASN A 32 -0.24 9.83 8.91
C ASN A 32 0.20 8.95 7.71
N THR A 33 -0.29 7.71 7.62
CA THR A 33 -0.28 6.96 6.35
C THR A 33 -1.61 7.09 5.62
N SER A 34 -1.59 7.04 4.29
CA SER A 34 -2.80 7.05 3.44
C SER A 34 -2.74 5.90 2.46
N VAL A 35 -3.87 5.25 2.20
CA VAL A 35 -4.00 4.15 1.24
C VAL A 35 -5.19 4.42 0.34
N THR A 36 -4.95 4.43 -0.97
CA THR A 36 -5.95 4.71 -2.00
C THR A 36 -5.95 3.60 -3.04
N SER A 37 -7.11 3.03 -3.35
CA SER A 37 -7.28 2.08 -4.44
C SER A 37 -7.63 2.80 -5.75
N ILE A 38 -7.14 2.27 -6.87
CA ILE A 38 -7.48 2.68 -8.24
C ILE A 38 -7.95 1.41 -8.98
N PRO A 39 -9.24 1.04 -8.86
CA PRO A 39 -9.76 -0.26 -9.31
C PRO A 39 -9.65 -0.47 -10.82
N ASN A 40 -9.85 0.58 -11.62
CA ASN A 40 -9.75 0.53 -13.08
C ASN A 40 -8.32 0.25 -13.58
N ARG A 41 -7.31 0.37 -12.71
CA ARG A 41 -5.90 0.03 -13.02
C ARG A 41 -5.40 -1.15 -12.20
N ASN A 42 -6.26 -1.76 -11.37
CA ASN A 42 -5.91 -2.73 -10.35
C ASN A 42 -4.69 -2.31 -9.52
N GLU A 43 -4.71 -1.08 -9.02
CA GLU A 43 -3.55 -0.43 -8.41
C GLU A 43 -3.87 0.07 -6.99
N VAL A 44 -2.89 0.01 -6.09
CA VAL A 44 -2.96 0.59 -4.74
C VAL A 44 -1.84 1.61 -4.57
N ILE A 45 -2.19 2.82 -4.13
CA ILE A 45 -1.26 3.90 -3.79
C ILE A 45 -1.18 4.00 -2.27
N VAL A 46 0.03 3.99 -1.75
CA VAL A 46 0.33 4.17 -0.33
C VAL A 46 1.20 5.41 -0.14
N GLN A 47 0.78 6.30 0.74
CA GLN A 47 1.53 7.52 1.06
C GLN A 47 2.08 7.39 2.47
N ILE A 48 3.40 7.50 2.61
CA ILE A 48 4.11 7.32 3.88
C ILE A 48 4.93 8.59 4.19
N PRO A 49 4.98 9.08 5.44
CA PRO A 49 5.87 10.16 5.82
C PRO A 49 7.35 9.80 5.57
N ASP A 50 8.16 10.74 5.05
CA ASP A 50 9.56 10.49 4.63
C ASP A 50 10.48 9.93 5.73
N ALA A 51 10.14 10.17 7.00
CA ALA A 51 10.93 9.73 8.15
C ALA A 51 10.44 8.42 8.79
N ASN A 52 9.46 7.72 8.19
CA ASN A 52 8.85 6.54 8.80
C ASN A 52 9.25 5.23 8.08
N GLY A 53 10.49 4.79 8.32
CA GLY A 53 11.02 3.53 7.76
C GLY A 53 10.25 2.28 8.20
N THR A 54 9.72 2.27 9.42
CA THR A 54 8.94 1.12 9.93
C THR A 54 7.60 0.95 9.21
N ALA A 55 6.94 2.06 8.86
CA ALA A 55 5.73 2.01 8.04
C ALA A 55 6.03 1.56 6.61
N GLU A 56 7.16 1.99 6.04
CA GLU A 56 7.63 1.51 4.74
C GLU A 56 7.85 -0.01 4.75
N GLU A 57 8.61 -0.52 5.72
CA GLU A 57 8.86 -1.96 5.86
C GLU A 57 7.57 -2.78 6.03
N ALA A 58 6.60 -2.28 6.82
CA ALA A 58 5.32 -2.94 7.02
C ALA A 58 4.50 -3.02 5.72
N VAL A 59 4.46 -1.93 4.95
CA VAL A 59 3.78 -1.88 3.64
C VAL A 59 4.48 -2.80 2.64
N GLU A 60 5.81 -2.78 2.58
CA GLU A 60 6.57 -3.67 1.71
C GLU A 60 6.33 -5.14 2.04
N SER A 61 6.39 -5.50 3.33
CA SER A 61 6.15 -6.86 3.79
C SER A 61 4.75 -7.34 3.45
N PHE A 62 3.74 -6.49 3.66
CA PHE A 62 2.37 -6.80 3.30
C PHE A 62 2.21 -6.99 1.78
N MET A 63 2.71 -6.04 0.97
CA MET A 63 2.47 -6.01 -0.47
C MET A 63 3.29 -7.02 -1.27
N ALA A 64 4.33 -7.62 -0.68
CA ALA A 64 5.30 -8.50 -1.35
C ALA A 64 4.66 -9.61 -2.19
N ASN A 65 3.50 -10.14 -1.78
CA ASN A 65 2.81 -11.21 -2.49
C ASN A 65 1.61 -10.76 -3.33
N TYR A 66 1.19 -9.49 -3.22
CA TYR A 66 0.00 -8.98 -3.90
C TYR A 66 0.32 -8.26 -5.20
N HIS A 67 1.51 -7.68 -5.35
CA HIS A 67 1.86 -6.86 -6.51
C HIS A 67 2.66 -7.61 -7.60
N THR A 68 2.55 -7.14 -8.84
CA THR A 68 3.43 -7.49 -9.96
C THR A 68 4.51 -6.44 -10.15
N THR A 69 4.22 -5.18 -9.87
CA THR A 69 5.15 -4.06 -10.06
C THR A 69 4.98 -3.04 -8.94
N LYS A 70 6.11 -2.51 -8.46
CA LYS A 70 6.20 -1.39 -7.51
C LYS A 70 6.84 -0.20 -8.21
N MET A 71 6.27 0.99 -8.04
CA MET A 71 6.81 2.26 -8.54
C MET A 71 6.93 3.24 -7.37
N LEU A 72 7.98 4.07 -7.38
CA LEU A 72 8.21 5.12 -6.39
C LEU A 72 8.13 6.48 -7.10
N GLU A 73 7.31 7.38 -6.57
CA GLU A 73 7.22 8.79 -6.97
C GLU A 73 7.51 9.74 -5.80
#